data_AF-A0A8H5G1K7-F1
#
_entry.id   AF-A0A8H5G1K7-F1
#
_cell.length_a   1.000
_cell.length_b   1.000
_cell.length_c   1.000
_cell.angle_alpha   90.00
_cell.angle_beta   90.00
_cell.angle_gamma   90.00
#
_symmetry.space_group_name_H-M   'P 1'
#
loop_
_entity.id
_entity.type
_entity.pdbx_description
1 polymer ?
#
loop_
_entity_poly.entity_id
_entity_poly.type
_entity_poly.pdbx_seq_one_letter_code
_entity_poly.pdbx_strand_id
1 'polypeptide(L)'
;MAFLGNHFIQNEKTKRYLRATNDIETGSKLETVAAPQELGQAYKFHLRTVTGEQVKFTSSYKSLVAGVGNQGNPKNSALVWKNGEHMFRVTQIAAGDTQYNIRLTSQDNLYWFDSVAPDHPDATVILKEGDDTNRTIWRLIPAA
;
A
#
# COMPACT_ATOMS: atom_id res chain seq x y z
N MET A 1 2.85 10.02 15.29
CA MET A 1 1.72 9.55 14.46
C MET A 1 1.58 8.05 14.69
N ALA A 2 0.36 7.55 14.94
CA ALA A 2 0.13 6.18 15.39
C ALA A 2 0.41 5.08 14.34
N PHE A 3 0.74 5.44 13.10
CA PHE A 3 0.91 4.51 11.97
C PHE A 3 2.38 4.31 11.52
N LEU A 4 3.36 4.89 12.20
CA LEU A 4 4.78 4.72 11.86
C LEU A 4 5.36 3.45 12.49
N GLY A 5 6.32 2.84 11.82
CA GLY A 5 6.94 1.58 12.21
C GLY A 5 6.40 0.38 11.43
N ASN A 6 6.54 -0.81 12.01
CA ASN A 6 6.20 -2.06 11.36
C ASN A 6 4.70 -2.34 11.43
N HIS A 7 4.09 -2.63 10.28
CA HIS A 7 2.66 -2.90 10.18
C HIS A 7 2.36 -4.03 9.20
N PHE A 8 1.29 -4.76 9.48
CA PHE A 8 0.52 -5.48 8.46
C PHE A 8 -0.51 -4.53 7.87
N ILE A 9 -0.68 -4.56 6.55
CA ILE A 9 -1.60 -3.66 5.84
C ILE A 9 -2.71 -4.51 5.23
N GLN A 10 -3.94 -4.29 5.65
CA GLN A 10 -5.11 -5.07 5.23
C GLN A 10 -6.15 -4.18 4.54
N ASN A 11 -6.72 -4.63 3.44
CA ASN A 11 -7.92 -4.00 2.90
C ASN A 11 -9.12 -4.28 3.81
N GLU A 12 -9.80 -3.23 4.29
CA GLU A 12 -10.94 -3.34 5.20
C GLU A 12 -12.10 -4.15 4.59
N LYS A 13 -12.36 -4.02 3.28
CA LYS A 13 -13.47 -4.68 2.60
C LYS A 13 -13.15 -6.12 2.23
N THR A 14 -12.04 -6.35 1.54
CA THR A 14 -11.68 -7.70 1.02
C THR A 14 -11.01 -8.57 2.06
N LYS A 15 -10.58 -7.99 3.19
CA LYS A 15 -9.78 -8.63 4.25
C LYS A 15 -8.43 -9.20 3.79
N ARG A 16 -8.01 -8.85 2.56
CA ARG A 16 -6.73 -9.25 1.99
C ARG A 16 -5.60 -8.39 2.53
N TYR A 17 -4.41 -8.98 2.64
CA TYR A 17 -3.21 -8.33 3.12
C TYR A 17 -2.25 -8.02 1.98
N LEU A 18 -1.55 -6.90 2.06
CA LEU A 18 -0.40 -6.68 1.21
C LEU A 18 0.70 -7.72 1.48
N ARG A 19 1.37 -8.15 0.42
CA ARG A 19 2.45 -9.15 0.50
C ARG A 19 3.66 -8.78 -0.36
N ALA A 20 4.82 -9.00 0.23
CA ALA A 20 6.16 -8.95 -0.34
C ALA A 20 6.78 -10.35 -0.25
N THR A 21 6.79 -11.12 -1.33
CA THR A 21 7.47 -12.43 -1.35
C THR A 21 9.00 -12.27 -1.50
N ASN A 22 9.73 -13.36 -1.31
CA ASN A 22 11.18 -13.45 -1.55
C ASN A 22 11.58 -13.23 -3.01
N ASP A 23 10.65 -13.49 -3.92
CA ASP A 23 10.87 -13.41 -5.35
C ASP A 23 10.50 -12.02 -5.92
N ILE A 24 10.26 -11.02 -5.06
CA ILE A 24 10.01 -9.67 -5.55
C ILE A 24 11.29 -9.04 -6.11
N GLU A 25 11.18 -8.47 -7.30
CA GLU A 25 12.22 -7.70 -7.96
C GLU A 25 11.73 -6.29 -8.25
N THR A 26 12.64 -5.40 -8.64
CA THR A 26 12.23 -4.06 -9.07
C THR A 26 11.33 -4.18 -10.31
N GLY A 27 10.12 -3.63 -10.23
CA GLY A 27 9.11 -3.70 -11.28
C GLY A 27 8.02 -4.75 -11.05
N SER A 28 8.22 -5.71 -10.14
CA SER A 28 7.18 -6.66 -9.75
C SER A 28 6.00 -5.95 -9.09
N LYS A 29 4.76 -6.41 -9.35
CA LYS A 29 3.54 -5.82 -8.79
C LYS A 29 3.49 -5.94 -7.26
N LEU A 30 2.84 -4.98 -6.62
CA LEU A 30 2.52 -5.02 -5.19
C LEU A 30 1.18 -5.73 -4.98
N GLU A 31 1.23 -6.95 -4.47
CA GLU A 31 0.08 -7.86 -4.42
C GLU A 31 -0.74 -7.72 -3.13
N THR A 32 -2.02 -8.06 -3.21
CA THR A 32 -2.87 -8.38 -2.06
C THR A 32 -3.26 -9.86 -2.07
N VAL A 33 -3.23 -10.52 -0.92
CA VAL A 33 -3.58 -11.94 -0.79
C VAL A 33 -4.55 -12.19 0.34
N ALA A 34 -5.31 -13.29 0.28
CA ALA A 34 -6.11 -13.73 1.40
C ALA A 34 -5.25 -13.92 2.66
N ALA A 35 -5.87 -13.74 3.82
CA ALA A 35 -5.19 -13.89 5.10
C ALA A 35 -4.58 -15.30 5.20
N PRO A 36 -3.26 -15.44 5.41
CA PRO A 36 -2.68 -16.72 5.78
C PRO A 36 -3.08 -17.09 7.22
N GLN A 37 -2.81 -18.34 7.61
CA GLN A 37 -2.96 -18.77 9.01
C GLN A 37 -2.07 -17.94 9.96
N GLU A 38 -0.88 -17.54 9.49
CA GLU A 38 0.07 -16.71 10.23
C GLU A 38 0.69 -15.64 9.34
N LEU A 39 0.79 -14.41 9.85
CA LEU A 39 1.41 -13.28 9.15
C LEU A 39 2.91 -13.23 9.45
N GLY A 40 3.71 -13.60 8.46
CA GLY A 40 5.19 -13.56 8.53
C GLY A 40 5.80 -12.26 7.99
N GLN A 41 7.13 -12.26 7.85
CA GLN A 41 7.92 -11.12 7.35
C GLN A 41 7.50 -10.63 5.96
N ALA A 42 6.99 -11.55 5.12
CA ALA A 42 6.47 -11.22 3.80
C ALA A 42 5.29 -10.23 3.84
N TYR A 43 4.58 -10.10 4.97
CA TYR A 43 3.41 -9.24 5.11
C TYR A 43 3.73 -7.94 5.85
N LYS A 44 4.95 -7.82 6.38
CA LYS A 44 5.36 -6.74 7.25
C LYS A 44 5.98 -5.60 6.44
N PHE A 45 5.42 -4.41 6.61
CA PHE A 45 5.88 -3.19 5.98
C PHE A 45 6.38 -2.21 7.03
N HIS A 46 7.56 -1.66 6.81
CA HIS A 46 8.10 -0.58 7.61
C HIS A 46 7.67 0.77 7.01
N LEU A 47 6.86 1.51 7.74
CA LEU A 47 6.37 2.85 7.38
C LEU A 47 7.22 3.90 8.08
N ARG A 48 7.82 4.80 7.30
CA ARG A 48 8.62 5.91 7.83
C ARG A 48 8.28 7.23 7.15
N THR A 49 8.27 8.31 7.93
CA THR A 49 8.22 9.66 7.37
C THR A 49 9.54 9.98 6.69
N VAL A 50 9.48 10.68 5.56
CA VAL A 50 10.65 11.21 4.84
C VAL A 50 10.74 12.72 5.02
N THR A 51 9.69 13.46 4.67
CA THR A 51 9.58 14.90 4.92
C THR A 51 8.11 15.31 5.08
N GLY A 52 7.80 16.13 6.08
CA GLY A 52 6.41 16.54 6.37
C GLY A 52 5.46 15.36 6.51
N GLU A 53 4.44 15.29 5.65
CA GLU A 53 3.42 14.22 5.60
C GLU A 53 3.76 13.08 4.63
N GLN A 54 4.96 13.08 4.04
CA GLN A 54 5.39 12.08 3.07
C GLN A 54 5.89 10.81 3.75
N VAL A 55 5.27 9.68 3.42
CA VAL A 55 5.51 8.37 4.00
C VAL A 55 6.04 7.41 2.94
N LYS A 56 7.05 6.64 3.31
CA LYS A 56 7.60 5.54 2.51
C LYS A 56 7.18 4.20 3.09
N PHE A 57 6.73 3.30 2.22
CA PHE A 57 6.35 1.93 2.55
C PHE A 57 7.46 1.00 2.08
N THR A 58 8.21 0.42 3.02
CA THR A 58 9.34 -0.48 2.72
C THR A 58 8.96 -1.90 3.10
N SER A 59 9.27 -2.88 2.25
CA SER A 59 9.14 -4.29 2.65
C SER A 59 10.13 -4.59 3.79
N SER A 60 9.72 -5.42 4.75
CA SER A 60 10.65 -5.93 5.77
C SER A 60 11.47 -7.12 5.25
N TYR A 61 11.09 -7.68 4.09
CA TYR A 61 11.75 -8.83 3.48
C TYR A 61 12.91 -8.41 2.56
N LYS A 62 12.72 -7.35 1.75
CA LYS A 62 13.77 -6.70 0.94
C LYS A 62 13.71 -5.20 1.17
N SER A 63 14.83 -4.49 0.99
CA SER A 63 14.88 -3.02 1.04
C SER A 63 14.18 -2.32 -0.15
N LEU A 64 13.22 -2.99 -0.79
CA LEU A 64 12.37 -2.43 -1.84
C LEU A 64 11.20 -1.66 -1.23
N VAL A 65 10.75 -0.66 -1.96
CA VAL A 65 9.66 0.21 -1.55
C VAL A 65 8.50 0.12 -2.52
N ALA A 66 7.30 0.43 -2.04
CA ALA A 66 6.16 0.61 -2.91
C ALA A 66 6.40 1.80 -3.86
N GLY A 67 6.06 1.63 -5.13
CA GLY A 67 6.24 2.64 -6.16
C GLY A 67 5.23 2.50 -7.29
N VAL A 68 5.24 3.45 -8.21
CA VAL A 68 4.31 3.51 -9.34
C VAL A 68 4.90 2.78 -10.54
N GLY A 69 4.10 1.92 -11.19
CA GLY A 69 4.53 1.15 -12.37
C GLY A 69 4.75 2.02 -13.60
N ASN A 70 3.83 2.93 -13.89
CA ASN A 70 3.92 3.90 -14.99
C ASN A 70 3.99 5.33 -14.43
N GLN A 71 5.19 5.90 -14.36
CA GLN A 71 5.38 7.25 -13.82
C GLN A 71 4.87 8.36 -14.74
N GLY A 72 4.90 8.15 -16.06
CA GLY A 72 4.40 9.13 -17.04
C GLY A 72 2.87 9.24 -17.03
N ASN A 73 2.18 8.17 -16.61
CA ASN A 73 0.74 8.16 -16.39
C ASN A 73 0.37 7.26 -15.19
N PRO A 74 0.41 7.79 -13.96
CA PRO A 74 0.15 7.02 -12.75
C PRO A 74 -1.29 6.52 -12.62
N LYS A 75 -2.26 7.14 -13.31
CA LYS A 75 -3.67 6.75 -13.24
C LYS A 75 -3.87 5.35 -13.79
N ASN A 76 -4.60 4.52 -13.04
CA ASN A 76 -4.83 3.09 -13.28
C ASN A 76 -3.56 2.24 -13.37
N SER A 77 -2.41 2.78 -12.98
CA SER A 77 -1.17 2.02 -12.96
C SER A 77 -1.12 1.10 -11.73
N ALA A 78 -0.53 -0.08 -11.89
CA ALA A 78 -0.21 -0.93 -10.75
C ALA A 78 0.86 -0.26 -9.89
N LEU A 79 0.75 -0.46 -8.57
CA LEU A 79 1.90 -0.29 -7.71
C LEU A 79 2.85 -1.46 -7.90
N VAL A 80 4.13 -1.16 -7.82
CA VAL A 80 5.23 -2.09 -8.04
C VAL A 80 6.32 -1.88 -7.00
N TRP A 81 7.18 -2.86 -6.83
CA TRP A 81 8.38 -2.74 -6.02
C TRP A 81 9.46 -1.94 -6.74
N LYS A 82 10.15 -1.03 -6.04
CA LYS A 82 11.23 -0.20 -6.59
C LYS A 82 12.38 -0.01 -5.60
N ASN A 83 13.56 0.34 -6.12
CA ASN A 83 14.68 0.89 -5.34
C ASN A 83 14.52 2.40 -5.00
N GLY A 84 13.44 3.04 -5.47
CA GLY A 84 13.29 4.51 -5.58
C GLY A 84 12.39 5.20 -4.54
N GLU A 85 11.79 6.33 -4.93
CA GLU A 85 11.41 7.46 -4.04
C GLU A 85 9.91 7.83 -4.05
N HIS A 86 9.01 6.94 -4.45
CA HIS A 86 7.59 7.31 -4.37
C HIS A 86 7.19 7.49 -2.92
N MET A 87 6.60 8.65 -2.67
CA MET A 87 6.09 9.02 -1.36
C MET A 87 4.58 9.05 -1.40
N PHE A 88 3.99 8.58 -0.32
CA PHE A 88 2.55 8.52 -0.16
C PHE A 88 2.14 9.34 1.04
N ARG A 89 0.90 9.82 1.03
CA ARG A 89 0.28 10.42 2.21
C ARG A 89 -0.66 9.38 2.81
N VAL A 90 -0.56 9.22 4.12
CA VAL A 90 -1.41 8.33 4.91
C VAL A 90 -2.32 9.19 5.76
N THR A 91 -3.61 9.14 5.48
CA THR A 91 -4.62 9.96 6.18
C THR A 91 -5.54 9.05 6.96
N GLN A 92 -5.64 9.29 8.27
CA GLN A 92 -6.56 8.58 9.15
C GLN A 92 -8.00 9.00 8.82
N ILE A 93 -8.93 8.03 8.77
CA ILE A 93 -10.33 8.31 8.42
C ILE A 93 -11.09 8.92 9.59
N ALA A 94 -10.91 8.38 10.79
CA ALA A 94 -11.52 8.87 12.02
C ALA A 94 -10.52 8.82 13.18
N ALA A 95 -10.58 9.80 14.07
CA ALA A 95 -9.68 9.88 15.23
C ALA A 95 -9.85 8.64 16.12
N GLY A 96 -8.73 7.99 16.45
CA GLY A 96 -8.69 6.77 17.27
C GLY A 96 -8.87 5.46 16.50
N ASP A 97 -9.07 5.51 15.18
CA ASP A 97 -9.23 4.30 14.37
C ASP A 97 -7.90 3.81 13.76
N THR A 98 -7.86 2.52 13.40
CA THR A 98 -6.78 1.88 12.62
C THR A 98 -7.02 1.96 11.10
N GLN A 99 -8.04 2.71 10.67
CA GLN A 99 -8.44 2.86 9.27
C GLN A 99 -7.83 4.10 8.62
N TYR A 100 -7.22 3.88 7.47
CA TYR A 100 -6.47 4.88 6.73
C TYR A 100 -6.82 4.82 5.24
N ASN A 101 -6.62 5.95 4.57
CA ASN A 101 -6.44 5.97 3.12
C ASN A 101 -4.99 6.31 2.79
N ILE A 102 -4.53 5.81 1.65
CA ILE A 102 -3.16 5.98 1.17
C ILE A 102 -3.25 6.58 -0.23
N ARG A 103 -2.58 7.72 -0.45
CA ARG A 103 -2.58 8.42 -1.74
C ARG A 103 -1.19 8.80 -2.20
N LEU A 104 -0.99 8.89 -3.51
CA LEU A 104 0.25 9.39 -4.10
C LEU A 104 0.42 10.88 -3.74
N THR A 105 1.64 11.29 -3.42
CA THR A 105 1.92 12.70 -3.03
C THR A 105 2.19 13.62 -4.22
N SER A 106 2.66 13.06 -5.34
CA SER A 106 3.05 13.84 -6.53
C SER A 106 1.87 14.21 -7.42
N GLN A 107 0.69 13.64 -7.19
CA GLN A 107 -0.54 13.91 -7.94
C GLN A 107 -1.74 13.83 -6.99
N ASP A 108 -2.63 14.81 -7.08
CA ASP A 108 -3.80 14.86 -6.24
C ASP A 108 -4.80 13.74 -6.58
N ASN A 109 -5.54 13.30 -5.56
CA ASN A 109 -6.65 12.37 -5.66
C ASN A 109 -6.36 10.98 -6.24
N LEU A 110 -5.10 10.56 -6.38
CA LEU A 110 -4.75 9.18 -6.72
C LEU A 110 -4.52 8.33 -5.48
N TYR A 111 -5.48 7.45 -5.19
CA TYR A 111 -5.47 6.58 -4.02
C TYR A 111 -5.04 5.16 -4.37
N TRP A 112 -4.53 4.44 -3.39
CA TRP A 112 -4.33 3.00 -3.46
C TRP A 112 -5.69 2.30 -3.48
N PHE A 113 -5.93 1.49 -4.50
CA PHE A 113 -7.06 0.60 -4.60
C PHE A 113 -6.60 -0.84 -4.71
N ASP A 114 -7.31 -1.74 -4.02
CA ASP A 114 -7.17 -3.16 -4.25
C ASP A 114 -7.90 -3.51 -5.56
N SER A 115 -7.16 -4.02 -6.54
CA SER A 115 -7.65 -4.32 -7.89
C SER A 115 -8.48 -5.59 -7.96
N VAL A 116 -8.92 -6.13 -6.83
CA VAL A 116 -9.86 -7.25 -6.75
C VAL A 116 -11.22 -6.77 -7.27
N ALA A 117 -11.28 -6.66 -8.59
CA ALA A 117 -12.46 -6.59 -9.42
C ALA A 117 -12.63 -7.98 -10.09
N PRO A 118 -13.86 -8.39 -10.44
CA PRO A 118 -14.15 -9.73 -10.98
C PRO A 118 -13.36 -10.11 -12.24
N ASP A 119 -12.83 -9.10 -12.94
CA ASP A 119 -12.29 -9.12 -14.28
C ASP A 119 -10.75 -8.93 -14.33
N HIS A 120 -10.08 -8.79 -13.18
CA HIS A 120 -8.62 -8.74 -13.12
C HIS A 120 -8.05 -9.99 -12.45
N PRO A 121 -7.27 -10.83 -13.17
CA PRO A 121 -6.85 -12.16 -12.67
C PRO A 121 -5.84 -12.09 -11.50
N ASP A 122 -5.21 -10.93 -11.30
CA ASP A 122 -4.21 -10.71 -10.25
C ASP A 122 -4.74 -9.70 -9.22
N ALA A 123 -4.77 -10.09 -7.95
CA ALA A 123 -5.05 -9.19 -6.83
C ALA A 123 -3.83 -8.31 -6.54
N THR A 124 -3.80 -7.10 -7.09
CA THR A 124 -2.71 -6.12 -6.94
C THR A 124 -3.23 -4.80 -6.40
N VAL A 125 -2.34 -3.95 -5.91
CA VAL A 125 -2.69 -2.56 -5.63
C VAL A 125 -2.52 -1.74 -6.91
N ILE A 126 -3.51 -0.91 -7.26
CA ILE A 126 -3.47 0.06 -8.35
C ILE A 126 -3.67 1.48 -7.83
N LEU A 127 -3.24 2.48 -8.58
CA LEU A 127 -3.59 3.88 -8.33
C LEU A 127 -4.83 4.25 -9.14
N LYS A 128 -5.87 4.74 -8.49
CA LYS A 128 -7.09 5.22 -9.16
C LYS A 128 -7.51 6.56 -8.55
N GLU A 129 -8.16 7.38 -9.38
CA GLU A 129 -8.85 8.57 -8.88
C GLU A 129 -9.90 8.17 -7.84
N GLY A 130 -9.91 8.89 -6.73
CA GLY A 130 -10.84 8.68 -5.63
C GLY A 130 -11.10 9.95 -4.84
N ASP A 131 -11.93 9.81 -3.82
CA ASP A 131 -12.33 10.88 -2.92
C ASP A 131 -12.76 10.31 -1.55
N ASP A 132 -13.33 11.17 -0.70
CA ASP A 132 -13.81 10.82 0.63
C ASP A 132 -15.01 9.84 0.65
N THR A 133 -15.55 9.47 -0.51
CA THR A 133 -16.61 8.47 -0.67
C THR A 133 -16.18 7.24 -1.45
N ASN A 134 -15.21 7.38 -2.36
CA ASN A 134 -14.73 6.33 -3.25
C ASN A 134 -13.22 6.17 -3.14
N ARG A 135 -12.77 5.44 -2.12
CA ARG A 135 -11.38 5.03 -1.90
C ARG A 135 -11.33 3.68 -1.20
N THR A 136 -10.23 2.95 -1.36
CA THR A 136 -10.01 1.76 -0.53
C THR A 136 -9.58 2.18 0.87
N ILE A 137 -10.23 1.59 1.87
CA ILE A 137 -9.89 1.75 3.28
C ILE A 137 -8.90 0.65 3.66
N TRP A 138 -7.76 1.06 4.19
CA TRP A 138 -6.69 0.18 4.63
C TRP A 138 -6.59 0.20 6.15
N ARG A 139 -6.54 -0.97 6.77
CA ARG A 139 -6.17 -1.11 8.18
C ARG A 139 -4.67 -1.23 8.30
N LEU A 140 -4.07 -0.39 9.14
CA LEU A 140 -2.66 -0.52 9.54
C LEU A 140 -2.61 -1.18 10.92
N ILE A 141 -2.24 -2.45 10.94
CA ILE A 141 -2.20 -3.29 12.14
C ILE A 141 -0.74 -3.33 12.61
N PRO A 142 -0.41 -2.84 13.82
CA PRO A 142 0.96 -2.87 14.33
C PRO A 142 1.53 -4.30 14.32
N ALA A 143 2.76 -4.44 13.86
CA ALA A 143 3.50 -5.70 13.84
C ALA A 143 4.75 -5.57 14.72
N ALA A 144 4.95 -6.50 15.65
CA ALA A 144 6.16 -6.60 16.45
C ALA A 144 7.36 -6.98 15.55
#